data_AF-A0A831XII6-F1
#
_entry.id   AF-A0A831XII6-F1
#
_cell.length_a   1.000
_cell.length_b   1.000
_cell.length_c   1.000
_cell.angle_alpha   90.00
_cell.angle_beta   90.00
_cell.angle_gamma   90.00
#
_symmetry.space_group_name_H-M   'P 1'
#
loop_
_entity.id
_entity.type
_entity.pdbx_description
1 polymer ?
#
loop_
_entity_poly.entity_id
_entity_poly.type
_entity_poly.pdbx_seq_one_letter_code
_entity_poly.pdbx_strand_id
1 'polypeptide(L)' 'MSVEKRLLEAHRWLAQAWDDWEAGKALLERGKHAQAAFLAQQAGEKALKALWIALGLDPWGHSLARLLRDLPPEEAPA' A
#
# COMPACT_ATOMS: atom_id res chain seq x y z
N MET A 1 11.83 -0.60 16.77
CA MET A 1 12.73 -0.21 15.65
C MET A 1 13.06 1.27 15.80
N SER A 2 14.25 1.73 15.41
CA SER A 2 14.52 3.17 15.30
C SER A 2 13.60 3.79 14.26
N VAL A 3 13.36 5.11 14.36
CA VAL A 3 12.54 5.85 13.38
C VAL A 3 13.10 5.68 11.97
N GLU A 4 14.42 5.79 11.82
CA GLU A 4 15.11 5.60 10.53
C GLU A 4 14.85 4.21 9.91
N LYS A 5 15.02 3.13 10.69
CA LYS A 5 14.78 1.76 10.19
C LYS A 5 13.34 1.57 9.75
N ARG A 6 12.41 2.21 10.45
CA ARG A 6 10.98 2.15 10.15
C ARG A 6 10.62 2.90 8.88
N LEU A 7 11.16 4.10 8.70
CA LEU A 7 10.97 4.87 7.48
C LEU A 7 11.62 4.17 6.27
N LEU A 8 12.76 3.52 6.45
CA LEU A 8 13.37 2.70 5.40
C LEU A 8 12.46 1.55 4.96
N GLU A 9 11.85 0.83 5.91
CA GLU A 9 10.91 -0.24 5.60
C GLU A 9 9.62 0.31 4.95
N ALA A 10 9.08 1.43 5.44
CA ALA A 10 7.93 2.08 4.81
C ALA A 10 8.22 2.44 3.34
N HIS A 11 9.37 3.03 3.04
CA HIS A 11 9.76 3.34 1.66
C HIS A 11 9.89 2.09 0.79
N ARG A 12 10.39 0.99 1.34
CA ARG A 12 10.46 -0.28 0.61
C ARG A 12 9.07 -0.81 0.24
N TRP A 13 8.10 -0.74 1.15
CA TRP A 13 6.72 -1.10 0.86
C TRP A 13 6.07 -0.17 -0.17
N LEU A 14 6.34 1.13 -0.08
CA LEU A 14 5.83 2.12 -1.03
C LEU A 14 6.43 1.93 -2.43
N ALA A 15 7.72 1.59 -2.53
CA ALA A 15 8.36 1.24 -3.80
C ALA A 15 7.66 0.04 -4.45
N GLN A 16 7.36 -1.01 -3.68
CA GLN A 16 6.64 -2.18 -4.20
C GLN A 16 5.20 -1.84 -4.64
N ALA A 17 4.55 -0.90 -3.95
CA ALA A 17 3.24 -0.40 -4.37
C ALA A 17 3.29 0.31 -5.73
N TRP A 18 4.37 1.05 -5.99
CA TRP A 18 4.61 1.70 -7.27
C TRP A 18 4.86 0.68 -8.38
N ASP A 19 5.69 -0.33 -8.13
CA ASP A 19 5.95 -1.43 -9.08
C ASP A 19 4.65 -2.16 -9.47
N ASP A 20 3.79 -2.45 -8.49
CA ASP A 20 2.49 -3.07 -8.75
C ASP A 20 1.59 -2.19 -9.62
N TRP A 21 1.59 -0.87 -9.37
CA TRP A 21 0.82 0.09 -10.16
C TRP A 21 1.31 0.16 -11.60
N GLU A 22 2.63 0.27 -11.82
CA GLU A 22 3.23 0.28 -13.16
C GLU A 22 2.92 -1.00 -13.92
N ALA A 23 3.08 -2.16 -13.29
CA ALA A 23 2.73 -3.45 -13.88
C ALA A 23 1.22 -3.56 -14.17
N GLY A 24 0.37 -3.07 -13.26
CA GLY A 24 -1.08 -3.01 -13.44
C GLY A 24 -1.49 -2.18 -14.66
N LYS A 25 -0.85 -1.02 -14.87
CA LYS A 25 -1.07 -0.19 -16.06
C LYS A 25 -0.66 -0.91 -17.35
N ALA A 26 0.52 -1.53 -17.35
CA ALA A 26 0.98 -2.29 -18.53
C ALA A 26 0.02 -3.43 -18.88
N LEU A 27 -0.54 -4.12 -17.89
CA LEU A 27 -1.54 -5.18 -18.10
C LEU A 27 -2.88 -4.64 -18.59
N LEU A 28 -3.30 -3.48 -18.11
CA LEU A 28 -4.52 -2.81 -18.57
C LEU A 28 -4.44 -2.48 -20.06
N GLU A 29 -3.31 -1.91 -20.51
CA GLU A 29 -3.04 -1.60 -21.92
C GLU A 29 -3.07 -2.86 -22.82
N ARG A 30 -2.81 -4.04 -22.25
CA ARG A 30 -2.83 -5.34 -22.94
C ARG A 30 -4.18 -6.07 -22.81
N GLY A 31 -5.21 -5.43 -22.26
CA GLY A 31 -6.54 -6.02 -22.09
C GLY A 31 -6.61 -7.12 -21.01
N LYS A 32 -5.63 -7.21 -20.12
CA LYS A 32 -5.59 -8.19 -19.01
C LYS A 32 -6.29 -7.61 -17.78
N HIS A 33 -7.59 -7.36 -17.91
CA HIS A 33 -8.36 -6.58 -16.94
C HIS A 33 -8.38 -7.20 -15.53
N ALA A 34 -8.53 -8.52 -15.39
CA ALA A 34 -8.55 -9.18 -14.09
C ALA A 34 -7.21 -9.03 -13.35
N GLN A 35 -6.09 -9.20 -14.06
CA GLN A 35 -4.76 -9.05 -13.49
C GLN A 35 -4.44 -7.58 -13.18
N ALA A 36 -4.88 -6.65 -14.03
CA ALA A 36 -4.75 -5.22 -13.77
C ALA A 36 -5.52 -4.82 -12.49
N ALA A 37 -6.74 -5.32 -12.30
CA ALA A 37 -7.54 -5.07 -11.09
C ALA A 37 -6.88 -5.67 -9.83
N PHE A 38 -6.31 -6.88 -9.94
CA PHE A 38 -5.56 -7.50 -8.84
C PHE A 38 -4.35 -6.66 -8.44
N LEU A 39 -3.53 -6.22 -9.41
CA LEU A 39 -2.36 -5.38 -9.12
C LEU A 39 -2.74 -3.99 -8.60
N ALA A 40 -3.85 -3.42 -9.06
CA ALA A 40 -4.37 -2.17 -8.49
C ALA A 40 -4.73 -2.32 -7.00
N GLN A 41 -5.35 -3.45 -6.61
CA GLN A 41 -5.62 -3.73 -5.20
C GLN A 41 -4.33 -3.91 -4.41
N GLN A 42 -3.35 -4.65 -4.94
CA GLN A 42 -2.05 -4.87 -4.29
C GLN A 42 -1.28 -3.56 -4.10
N ALA A 43 -1.27 -2.68 -5.11
CA ALA A 43 -0.67 -1.36 -5.02
C ALA A 43 -1.28 -0.55 -3.86
N GLY A 44 -2.62 -0.49 -3.79
CA GLY A 44 -3.32 0.19 -2.70
C GLY A 44 -3.03 -0.42 -1.32
N GLU A 45 -3.01 -1.75 -1.22
CA GLU A 45 -2.68 -2.44 0.03
C GLU A 45 -1.26 -2.10 0.51
N LYS A 46 -0.25 -2.24 -0.37
CA LYS A 46 1.15 -2.00 -0.01
C LYS A 46 1.42 -0.54 0.33
N ALA A 47 0.78 0.40 -0.35
CA ALA A 47 0.87 1.83 -0.04
C ALA A 47 0.29 2.14 1.36
N LEU A 48 -0.87 1.57 1.70
CA LEU A 48 -1.44 1.75 3.04
C LEU A 48 -0.57 1.09 4.12
N LYS A 49 -0.03 -0.10 3.86
CA LYS A 49 0.90 -0.76 4.79
C LYS A 49 2.17 0.06 5.00
N ALA A 50 2.69 0.71 3.96
CA ALA A 50 3.81 1.63 4.07
C ALA A 50 3.50 2.80 5.04
N LEU A 51 2.31 3.40 4.94
CA LEU A 51 1.86 4.45 5.85
C LEU A 51 1.81 3.94 7.31
N TRP A 52 1.18 2.79 7.54
CA TRP A 52 1.11 2.18 8.88
C TRP A 52 2.49 1.96 9.48
N ILE A 53 3.40 1.40 8.68
CA ILE A 53 4.78 1.20 9.10
C ILE A 53 5.43 2.55 9.42
N ALA A 54 5.31 3.59 8.58
CA ALA A 54 5.90 4.90 8.85
C ALA A 54 5.44 5.48 10.21
N LEU A 55 4.15 5.30 10.54
CA LEU A 55 3.52 5.73 11.78
C LEU A 55 3.90 4.91 13.02
N GLY A 56 4.63 3.79 12.89
CA GLY A 56 4.93 2.94 14.05
C GLY A 56 3.90 1.86 14.33
N LEU A 57 2.96 1.65 13.42
CA LEU A 57 1.87 0.68 13.55
C LEU A 57 2.25 -0.64 12.87
N ASP A 58 1.54 -1.71 13.26
CA ASP A 58 1.68 -3.03 12.65
C ASP A 58 0.46 -3.32 11.75
N PRO A 59 0.62 -3.29 10.42
CA PRO A 59 -0.49 -3.48 9.51
C PRO A 59 -0.93 -4.95 9.41
N TRP A 60 -2.23 -5.21 9.50
CA TRP A 60 -2.79 -6.57 9.38
C TRP A 60 -3.93 -6.68 8.36
N GLY A 61 -3.90 -7.78 7.58
CA GLY A 61 -4.93 -8.12 6.59
C GLY A 61 -4.72 -7.49 5.21
N HIS A 62 -5.74 -7.63 4.36
CA HIS A 62 -5.71 -7.23 2.93
C HIS A 62 -6.83 -6.26 2.54
N SER A 63 -7.72 -5.92 3.48
CA SER A 63 -8.83 -5.01 3.21
C SER A 63 -8.35 -3.56 3.27
N LEU A 64 -8.32 -2.88 2.13
CA LEU A 64 -7.97 -1.47 2.03
C LEU A 64 -8.90 -0.61 2.89
N ALA A 65 -10.21 -0.90 2.85
CA ALA A 65 -11.20 -0.19 3.66
C ALA A 65 -10.95 -0.35 5.18
N ARG A 66 -10.48 -1.52 5.61
CA ARG A 66 -10.08 -1.73 7.01
C ARG A 66 -8.79 -0.99 7.33
N LEU A 67 -7.78 -1.09 6.47
CA LEU A 67 -6.50 -0.38 6.63
C LEU A 67 -6.68 1.14 6.68
N LEU A 68 -7.70 1.70 6.04
CA LEU A 68 -8.04 3.13 6.16
C LEU A 68 -8.81 3.44 7.44
N ARG A 69 -9.84 2.65 7.75
CA ARG A 69 -10.72 2.88 8.90
C ARG A 69 -10.01 2.71 10.25
N ASP A 70 -9.08 1.77 10.32
CA ASP A 70 -8.39 1.41 11.56
C ASP A 70 -7.16 2.32 11.79
N LEU A 71 -6.89 3.31 10.93
CA LEU A 71 -5.88 4.35 11.20
C LEU A 71 -6.29 5.21 12.41
N PRO A 72 -5.32 5.74 13.17
CA PRO A 72 -5.59 6.74 14.21
C PRO A 72 -6.38 7.93 13.63
N PRO A 73 -7.38 8.47 14.34
CA PRO A 73 -8.21 9.57 13.84
C PRO A 73 -7.41 10.80 13.39
N GLU A 74 -6.30 11.09 14.05
CA GLU A 74 -5.39 12.18 13.73
C GLU A 74 -4.61 12.00 12.41
N GLU A 75 -4.50 10.76 11.91
CA GLU A 75 -3.80 10.39 10.67
C GLU A 75 -4.76 9.95 9.55
N ALA A 76 -6.07 9.90 9.83
CA ALA A 76 -7.08 9.49 8.86
C ALA A 76 -7.28 10.58 7.79
N PRO A 77 -7.32 10.24 6.50
CA PRO A 77 -7.65 11.20 5.46
C PRO A 77 -9.09 11.73 5.66
N ALA A 78 -9.26 13.05 5.51
CA ALA A 78 -10.55 13.75 5.64
C ALA A 78 -11.59 13.32 4.60
#